data_AF-A0A6G1ASP5-F1
#
_entry.id   AF-A0A6G1ASP5-F1
#
_cell.length_a   1.000
_cell.length_b   1.000
_cell.length_c   1.000
_cell.angle_alpha   90.00
_cell.angle_beta   90.00
_cell.angle_gamma   90.00
#
_symmetry.space_group_name_H-M   'P 1'
#
loop_
_entity.id
_entity.type
_entity.pdbx_description
1 polymer ?
#
loop_
_entity_poly.entity_id
_entity_poly.type
_entity_poly.pdbx_seq_one_letter_code
_entity_poly.pdbx_strand_id
1 'polypeptide(L)'
;MSNCPIMYLLLLLLGFQAPQAQGRPFTTHQQEKYSAMINEIMEILDKSPLPSQDPLDPNDTETLRKNTLLRPNLNAFLKAAGNFAEYGLKIQDNLKEFLPLLPIPTSTGNPIHIKKGNRVDFQRKLTKYLEILDNFLNFKDKH
;
A
#
# COMPACT_ATOMS: atom_id res chain seq x y z
N MET A 1 54.84 -19.53 1.36
CA MET A 1 53.95 -19.22 2.50
C MET A 1 53.41 -17.82 2.30
N SER A 2 52.13 -17.69 1.96
CA SER A 2 51.37 -16.43 2.06
C SER A 2 49.89 -16.79 1.95
N ASN A 3 49.26 -17.04 3.10
CA ASN A 3 47.81 -17.20 3.18
C ASN A 3 47.22 -15.80 3.39
N CYS A 4 46.47 -15.34 2.39
CA CYS A 4 45.91 -14.00 2.31
C CYS A 4 44.86 -13.78 3.42
N PRO A 5 45.09 -12.91 4.42
CA PRO A 5 44.19 -12.75 5.57
C PRO A 5 42.87 -12.02 5.21
N ILE A 6 42.74 -11.57 3.96
CA ILE A 6 41.59 -10.81 3.46
C ILE A 6 40.36 -11.72 3.26
N MET A 7 40.56 -13.03 3.01
CA MET A 7 39.45 -13.97 2.81
C MET A 7 38.61 -14.18 4.09
N TYR A 8 39.26 -14.18 5.27
CA TYR A 8 38.56 -14.34 6.54
C TYR A 8 37.74 -13.10 6.92
N LEU A 9 38.13 -11.92 6.47
CA LEU A 9 37.40 -10.67 6.72
C LEU A 9 36.10 -10.59 5.91
N LEU A 10 36.11 -11.12 4.67
CA LEU A 10 34.92 -11.20 3.80
C LEU A 10 33.87 -12.21 4.32
N LEU A 11 34.31 -13.33 4.89
CA LEU A 11 33.41 -14.32 5.51
C LEU A 11 32.67 -13.74 6.73
N LEU A 12 33.29 -12.81 7.46
CA LEU A 12 32.70 -12.16 8.64
C LEU A 12 31.59 -11.16 8.27
N LEU A 13 31.65 -10.56 7.08
CA LEU A 13 30.62 -9.65 6.56
C LEU A 13 29.37 -10.38 6.04
N LEU A 14 29.52 -11.63 5.58
CA LEU A 14 28.40 -12.47 5.14
C LEU A 14 27.55 -13.00 6.31
N GLY A 15 28.08 -13.01 7.53
CA GLY A 15 27.35 -13.39 8.75
C GLY A 15 26.34 -12.34 9.24
N PHE A 16 26.41 -11.10 8.73
CA PHE A 16 25.43 -10.06 8.99
C PHE A 16 24.36 -10.02 7.88
N GLN A 17 23.83 -11.18 7.49
CA GLN A 17 22.47 -11.17 6.98
C GLN A 17 21.57 -10.85 8.18
N ALA A 18 21.23 -9.56 8.32
CA ALA A 18 20.11 -9.15 9.14
C ALA A 18 18.97 -10.13 8.87
N PRO A 19 18.29 -10.70 9.89
CA PRO A 19 17.14 -11.54 9.66
C PRO A 19 16.24 -10.76 8.72
N GLN A 20 16.03 -11.27 7.49
CA GLN A 20 14.94 -10.75 6.71
C GLN A 20 13.73 -10.89 7.63
N ALA A 21 13.14 -9.76 7.99
CA ALA A 21 11.92 -9.72 8.79
C ALA A 21 10.81 -10.31 7.93
N GLN A 22 10.83 -11.64 7.75
CA GLN A 22 9.70 -12.43 7.33
C GLN A 22 8.72 -12.35 8.49
N GLY A 23 7.98 -11.25 8.52
CA GLY A 23 6.88 -11.09 9.45
C GLY A 23 5.97 -12.30 9.33
N ARG A 24 5.48 -12.78 10.46
CA ARG A 24 4.56 -13.92 10.51
C ARG A 24 3.43 -13.72 9.48
N PRO A 25 3.08 -14.74 8.68
CA PRO A 25 1.95 -14.66 7.76
C PRO A 25 0.68 -14.31 8.53
N PHE A 26 -0.28 -13.69 7.85
CA PHE A 26 -1.52 -13.29 8.49
C PHE A 26 -2.28 -14.52 9.00
N THR A 27 -2.96 -14.40 10.13
CA THR A 27 -3.94 -15.42 10.50
C THR A 27 -5.15 -15.31 9.57
N THR A 28 -5.89 -16.40 9.38
CA THR A 28 -7.15 -16.40 8.60
C THR A 28 -8.09 -15.28 9.04
N HIS A 29 -8.25 -15.11 10.36
CA HIS A 29 -9.06 -14.02 10.93
C HIS A 29 -8.55 -12.62 10.55
N GLN A 30 -7.22 -12.41 10.50
CA GLN A 30 -6.66 -11.13 10.05
C GLN A 30 -6.92 -10.90 8.57
N GLN A 31 -6.77 -11.93 7.74
CA GLN A 31 -7.05 -11.85 6.30
C GLN A 31 -8.52 -11.54 6.03
N GLU A 32 -9.44 -12.24 6.71
CA GLU A 32 -10.88 -11.97 6.62
C GLU A 32 -11.22 -10.55 7.06
N LYS A 33 -10.64 -10.07 8.18
CA LYS A 33 -10.83 -8.69 8.66
C LYS A 33 -10.41 -7.66 7.60
N TYR A 34 -9.22 -7.80 7.01
CA TYR A 34 -8.71 -6.82 6.04
C TYR A 34 -9.45 -6.91 4.71
N SER A 35 -9.81 -8.11 4.26
CA SER A 35 -10.63 -8.30 3.07
C SER A 35 -12.01 -7.64 3.25
N ALA A 36 -12.66 -7.82 4.40
CA ALA A 36 -13.92 -7.16 4.73
C ALA A 36 -13.79 -5.62 4.69
N MET A 37 -12.72 -5.06 5.27
CA MET A 37 -12.48 -3.61 5.22
C MET A 37 -12.27 -3.08 3.80
N ILE A 38 -11.58 -3.82 2.93
CA ILE A 38 -11.43 -3.44 1.50
C ILE A 38 -12.80 -3.46 0.82
N ASN A 39 -13.59 -4.51 1.03
CA ASN A 39 -14.93 -4.64 0.45
C ASN A 39 -15.85 -3.50 0.90
N GLU A 40 -15.87 -3.18 2.19
CA GLU A 40 -16.65 -2.05 2.73
C GLU A 40 -16.28 -0.72 2.05
N ILE A 41 -14.98 -0.47 1.82
CA ILE A 41 -14.55 0.74 1.12
C ILE A 41 -15.02 0.70 -0.34
N MET A 42 -14.86 -0.43 -1.03
CA MET A 42 -15.32 -0.58 -2.43
C MET A 42 -16.82 -0.34 -2.55
N GLU A 43 -17.63 -0.90 -1.64
CA GLU A 43 -19.08 -0.66 -1.60
C GLU A 43 -19.44 0.82 -1.38
N ILE A 44 -18.69 1.54 -0.55
CA ILE A 44 -18.89 2.99 -0.36
C ILE A 44 -18.57 3.75 -1.64
N LEU A 45 -17.51 3.36 -2.35
CA LEU A 45 -17.10 3.97 -3.61
C LEU A 45 -18.16 3.75 -4.69
N ASP A 46 -18.66 2.51 -4.83
CA ASP A 46 -19.61 2.11 -5.88
C ASP A 46 -21.00 2.75 -5.75
N LYS A 47 -21.37 3.24 -4.57
CA LYS A 47 -22.64 3.98 -4.34
C LYS A 47 -22.78 5.25 -5.17
N SER A 48 -21.71 5.74 -5.82
CA SER A 48 -21.88 6.68 -6.94
C SER A 48 -21.32 6.15 -8.24
N PRO A 49 -22.16 6.09 -9.29
CA PRO A 49 -21.70 5.69 -10.61
C PRO A 49 -20.69 6.73 -11.12
N LEU A 50 -19.56 6.21 -11.59
CA LEU A 50 -18.57 7.00 -12.33
C LEU A 50 -19.13 7.32 -13.73
N PRO A 51 -18.95 8.54 -14.25
CA PRO A 51 -19.17 8.78 -15.68
C PRO A 51 -18.21 7.91 -16.52
N SER A 52 -18.56 7.69 -17.79
CA SER A 52 -17.82 6.88 -18.77
C SER A 52 -16.29 6.94 -18.60
N GLN A 53 -15.68 5.76 -18.51
CA GLN A 53 -14.35 5.54 -17.93
C GLN A 53 -13.23 5.72 -18.96
N ASP A 54 -12.58 6.88 -18.97
CA ASP A 54 -11.20 6.94 -19.46
C ASP A 54 -10.32 6.06 -18.55
N PRO A 55 -9.27 5.39 -19.06
CA PRO A 55 -8.29 4.71 -18.23
C PRO A 55 -7.63 5.69 -17.24
N LEU A 56 -7.12 5.19 -16.11
CA LEU A 56 -6.34 6.00 -15.18
C LEU A 56 -5.05 6.46 -15.88
N ASP A 57 -4.56 7.66 -15.54
CA ASP A 57 -3.30 8.15 -16.06
C ASP A 57 -2.20 7.08 -15.85
N PRO A 58 -1.37 6.79 -16.86
CA PRO A 58 -0.33 5.77 -16.73
C PRO A 58 0.69 6.09 -15.63
N ASN A 59 1.02 7.36 -15.40
CA ASN A 59 1.95 7.76 -14.34
C ASN A 59 1.33 7.60 -12.96
N ASP A 60 0.03 7.88 -12.83
CA ASP A 60 -0.72 7.61 -11.60
C ASP A 60 -0.72 6.10 -11.31
N THR A 61 -0.98 5.27 -12.33
CA THR A 61 -0.94 3.81 -12.21
C THR A 61 0.43 3.29 -11.77
N GLU A 62 1.49 3.81 -12.38
CA GLU A 62 2.88 3.46 -12.03
C GLU A 62 3.23 3.91 -10.60
N THR A 63 2.79 5.10 -10.20
CA THR A 63 2.98 5.62 -8.84
C THR A 63 2.28 4.76 -7.80
N LEU A 64 1.07 4.28 -8.10
CA LEU A 64 0.30 3.43 -7.19
C LEU A 64 0.92 2.03 -7.03
N ARG A 65 1.57 1.48 -8.07
CA ARG A 65 2.19 0.14 -8.05
C ARG A 65 3.51 0.04 -7.29
N LYS A 66 4.18 1.16 -7.04
CA LYS A 66 5.48 1.17 -6.36
C LYS A 66 5.33 0.75 -4.90
N ASN A 67 5.90 -0.41 -4.53
CA ASN A 67 5.89 -0.93 -3.16
C ASN A 67 6.43 0.08 -2.14
N THR A 68 7.46 0.85 -2.51
CA THR A 68 8.06 1.89 -1.65
C THR A 68 7.14 3.08 -1.41
N LEU A 69 6.10 3.25 -2.23
CA LEU A 69 5.11 4.32 -2.14
C LEU A 69 3.77 3.84 -1.58
N LEU A 70 3.59 2.57 -1.20
CA LEU A 70 2.32 2.08 -0.65
C LEU A 70 1.85 2.90 0.56
N ARG A 71 2.73 3.13 1.55
CA ARG A 71 2.42 3.91 2.74
C ARG A 71 2.29 5.43 2.46
N PRO A 72 3.19 6.06 1.68
CA PRO A 72 2.99 7.43 1.21
C PRO A 72 1.66 7.65 0.47
N ASN A 73 1.28 6.72 -0.41
CA ASN A 73 0.01 6.77 -1.14
C ASN A 73 -1.18 6.62 -0.17
N LEU A 74 -1.11 5.70 0.80
CA LEU A 74 -2.13 5.58 1.85
C LEU A 74 -2.34 6.91 2.59
N ASN A 75 -1.25 7.57 2.99
CA ASN A 75 -1.32 8.87 3.67
C ASN A 75 -1.96 9.95 2.79
N ALA A 76 -1.69 9.93 1.47
CA ALA A 76 -2.34 10.85 0.54
C ALA A 76 -3.86 10.60 0.49
N PHE A 77 -4.30 9.34 0.44
CA PHE A 77 -5.73 8.98 0.49
C PHE A 77 -6.37 9.36 1.83
N LEU A 78 -5.71 9.12 2.97
CA LEU A 78 -6.21 9.53 4.29
C LEU A 78 -6.42 11.04 4.38
N LYS A 79 -5.48 11.83 3.84
CA LYS A 79 -5.60 13.30 3.77
C LYS A 79 -6.72 13.71 2.82
N ALA A 80 -6.84 13.05 1.68
CA ALA A 80 -7.88 13.36 0.70
C ALA A 80 -9.28 13.02 1.21
N ALA A 81 -9.43 11.90 1.92
CA ALA A 81 -10.67 11.42 2.50
C ALA A 81 -11.34 12.47 3.40
N GLY A 82 -10.54 13.23 4.16
CA GLY A 82 -11.01 14.32 5.01
C GLY A 82 -11.63 15.52 4.28
N ASN A 83 -11.55 15.59 2.94
CA ASN A 83 -12.27 16.59 2.14
C ASN A 83 -13.71 16.15 1.81
N PHE A 84 -14.09 14.93 2.16
CA PHE A 84 -15.41 14.38 1.93
C PHE A 84 -16.12 14.21 3.27
N ALA A 85 -17.45 14.39 3.28
CA ALA A 85 -18.27 14.37 4.48
C ALA A 85 -18.36 12.96 5.11
N GLU A 86 -19.55 12.53 5.54
CA GLU A 86 -19.74 11.30 6.32
C GLU A 86 -19.07 10.05 5.71
N TYR A 87 -19.11 9.87 4.39
CA TYR A 87 -18.49 8.71 3.75
C TYR A 87 -16.95 8.78 3.76
N GLY A 88 -16.38 9.99 3.70
CA GLY A 88 -14.93 10.20 3.75
C GLY A 88 -14.35 9.74 5.08
N LEU A 89 -15.06 10.03 6.18
CA LEU A 89 -14.70 9.58 7.52
C LEU A 89 -14.71 8.05 7.64
N LYS A 90 -15.76 7.39 7.13
CA LYS A 90 -15.84 5.91 7.12
C LYS A 90 -14.69 5.27 6.34
N ILE A 91 -14.37 5.82 5.16
CA ILE A 91 -13.22 5.36 4.38
C ILE A 91 -11.91 5.57 5.15
N GLN A 92 -11.74 6.74 5.77
CA GLN A 92 -10.55 7.07 6.56
C GLN A 92 -10.34 6.11 7.74
N ASP A 93 -11.42 5.76 8.44
CA ASP A 93 -11.40 4.84 9.58
C ASP A 93 -10.99 3.43 9.19
N ASN A 94 -11.41 2.94 8.02
CA ASN A 94 -10.93 1.65 7.52
C ASN A 94 -9.50 1.74 6.98
N LEU A 95 -9.16 2.80 6.23
CA LEU A 95 -7.84 2.96 5.63
C LEU A 95 -6.70 3.06 6.66
N LYS A 96 -6.93 3.68 7.82
CA LYS A 96 -5.88 3.82 8.85
C LYS A 96 -5.42 2.48 9.43
N GLU A 97 -6.29 1.46 9.43
CA GLU A 97 -6.00 0.12 9.94
C GLU A 97 -4.93 -0.60 9.11
N PHE A 98 -4.70 -0.18 7.86
CA PHE A 98 -3.66 -0.73 7.00
C PHE A 98 -2.27 -0.13 7.25
N LEU A 99 -2.16 1.02 7.93
CA LEU A 99 -0.87 1.69 8.17
C LEU A 99 0.19 0.79 8.83
N PRO A 100 -0.13 -0.04 9.83
CA PRO A 100 0.85 -0.92 10.48
C PRO A 100 1.31 -2.08 9.58
N LEU A 101 0.55 -2.40 8.53
CA LEU A 101 0.86 -3.52 7.64
C LEU A 101 1.86 -3.15 6.55
N LEU A 102 1.98 -1.86 6.26
CA LEU A 102 2.77 -1.34 5.17
C LEU A 102 4.22 -1.10 5.60
N PRO A 103 5.18 -1.37 4.70
CA PRO A 103 6.58 -1.14 4.99
C PRO A 103 6.84 0.33 5.33
N ILE A 104 7.86 0.56 6.16
CA ILE A 104 8.34 1.91 6.42
C ILE A 104 8.91 2.45 5.10
N PRO A 105 8.46 3.62 4.63
CA PRO A 105 8.90 4.15 3.35
C PRO A 105 10.40 4.47 3.41
N THR A 106 11.14 3.92 2.45
CA THR A 106 12.57 4.18 2.25
C THR A 106 12.82 5.15 1.09
N SER A 107 11.78 5.57 0.37
CA SER A 107 11.88 6.32 -0.90
C SER A 107 11.52 7.79 -0.75
N THR A 108 12.16 8.62 -1.58
CA THR A 108 11.96 10.06 -1.77
C THR A 108 10.95 10.41 -2.88
N GLY A 109 10.30 9.40 -3.49
CA GLY A 109 9.32 9.63 -4.55
C GLY A 109 8.07 10.38 -4.08
N ASN A 110 7.47 11.16 -4.98
CA ASN A 110 6.22 11.85 -4.69
C ASN A 110 5.05 10.84 -4.61
N PRO A 111 4.22 10.89 -3.55
CA PRO A 111 3.02 10.06 -3.48
C PRO A 111 2.00 10.48 -4.54
N ILE A 112 1.00 9.63 -4.73
CA ILE A 112 -0.13 9.91 -5.62
C ILE A 112 -0.77 11.27 -5.28
N HIS A 113 -0.98 12.08 -6.31
CA HIS A 113 -1.72 13.34 -6.17
C HIS A 113 -3.22 13.07 -6.33
N ILE A 114 -4.01 13.58 -5.38
CA ILE A 114 -5.47 13.52 -5.43
C ILE A 114 -6.01 14.95 -5.52
N LYS A 115 -6.79 15.22 -6.56
CA LYS A 115 -7.38 16.54 -6.81
C LYS A 115 -8.37 16.86 -5.68
N LYS A 116 -8.13 17.97 -4.98
CA LYS A 116 -8.94 18.39 -3.82
C LYS A 116 -10.43 18.51 -4.20
N GLY A 117 -11.30 17.87 -3.44
CA GLY A 117 -12.75 17.89 -3.66
C GLY A 117 -13.23 17.12 -4.90
N ASN A 118 -12.33 16.58 -5.72
CA ASN A 118 -12.71 15.80 -6.89
C ASN A 118 -12.98 14.35 -6.48
N ARG A 119 -14.26 14.05 -6.28
CA ARG A 119 -14.72 12.72 -5.88
C ARG A 119 -14.37 11.64 -6.91
N VAL A 120 -14.49 11.94 -8.20
CA VAL A 120 -14.21 10.98 -9.29
C VAL A 120 -12.73 10.60 -9.31
N ASP A 121 -11.84 11.59 -9.18
CA ASP A 121 -10.39 11.36 -9.11
C ASP A 121 -10.02 10.53 -7.88
N PHE A 122 -10.57 10.89 -6.70
CA PHE A 122 -10.37 10.13 -5.47
C PHE A 122 -10.86 8.68 -5.60
N GLN A 123 -12.08 8.47 -6.06
CA GLN A 123 -12.69 7.15 -6.23
C GLN A 123 -11.85 6.27 -7.15
N ARG A 124 -11.54 6.73 -8.35
CA ARG A 124 -10.78 5.94 -9.35
C ARG A 124 -9.40 5.54 -8.84
N LYS A 125 -8.68 6.48 -8.23
CA LYS A 125 -7.34 6.24 -7.67
C LYS A 125 -7.40 5.31 -6.47
N LEU A 126 -8.39 5.48 -5.60
CA LEU A 126 -8.54 4.66 -4.41
C LEU A 126 -8.93 3.22 -4.77
N THR A 127 -9.89 3.02 -5.69
CA THR A 127 -10.22 1.68 -6.21
C THR A 127 -8.97 0.98 -6.72
N LYS A 128 -8.17 1.66 -7.55
CA LYS A 128 -6.94 1.05 -8.07
C LYS A 128 -5.91 0.76 -6.99
N TYR A 129 -5.78 1.65 -6.01
CA TYR A 129 -4.90 1.46 -4.87
C TYR A 129 -5.32 0.26 -4.01
N LEU A 130 -6.62 0.07 -3.76
CA LEU A 130 -7.14 -1.06 -2.99
C LEU A 130 -6.90 -2.41 -3.68
N GLU A 131 -7.03 -2.48 -5.01
CA GLU A 131 -6.63 -3.68 -5.77
C GLU A 131 -5.15 -4.02 -5.56
N ILE A 132 -4.28 -3.01 -5.59
CA ILE A 132 -2.84 -3.18 -5.39
C ILE A 132 -2.54 -3.59 -3.95
N LEU A 133 -3.24 -2.98 -2.99
CA LEU A 133 -3.11 -3.27 -1.57
C LEU A 133 -3.54 -4.71 -1.25
N ASP A 134 -4.68 -5.15 -1.76
CA ASP A 134 -5.16 -6.52 -1.60
C ASP A 134 -4.16 -7.53 -2.15
N ASN A 135 -3.66 -7.30 -3.38
CA ASN A 135 -2.61 -8.13 -3.96
C ASN A 135 -1.35 -8.16 -3.07
N PHE A 136 -0.88 -7.00 -2.59
CA PHE A 136 0.29 -6.90 -1.72
C PHE A 136 0.13 -7.70 -0.42
N LEU A 137 -1.06 -7.66 0.19
CA LEU A 137 -1.35 -8.39 1.43
C LEU A 137 -1.45 -9.90 1.16
N ASN A 138 -2.07 -10.31 0.06
CA ASN A 138 -2.23 -11.72 -0.33
C ASN A 138 -0.92 -12.37 -0.82
N PHE A 139 0.10 -11.60 -1.25
CA PHE A 139 1.43 -12.14 -1.58
C PHE A 139 2.20 -12.67 -0.37
N LYS A 140 1.82 -12.30 0.88
CA LYS A 140 2.51 -12.78 2.08
C LYS A 140 2.28 -14.25 2.42
N ASP A 141 1.27 -14.90 1.82
CA ASP A 141 0.86 -16.26 2.20
C ASP A 141 1.25 -17.36 1.19
N LYS A 142 2.04 -17.05 0.14
CA LYS A 142 2.37 -17.99 -0.96
C LYS A 142 3.78 -18.63 -0.90
N HIS A 143 4.47 -18.64 0.23
CA HIS A 143 5.79 -19.27 0.36
C HIS A 143 5.89 -20.20 1.57
#